data_AF-A0A7S2W055-F1
#
_entry.id   AF-A0A7S2W055-F1
#
_cell.length_a   1.000
_cell.length_b   1.000
_cell.length_c   1.000
_cell.angle_alpha   90.00
_cell.angle_beta   90.00
_cell.angle_gamma   90.00
#
_symmetry.space_group_name_H-M   'P 1'
#
loop_
_entity.id
_entity.type
_entity.pdbx_description
1 polymer ?
#
loop_
_entity_poly.entity_id
_entity_poly.type
_entity_poly.pdbx_seq_one_letter_code
_entity_poly.pdbx_strand_id
1 'polypeptide(L)'
;VTFRSIQHTLNLEQVYVLGTNCADNSPTPKAAQSFLQNGVGVDMNKNVLGYEFMQDYRVHVKLEDNDNKNGDSTLYMKKPYFCLPGTIAKEAIAKSCLTCFDYTNAVADIVIGYMGAPLDSTMEESYQTITVRNKRGEAMVQTALEQNRIQMGPIASGSGNYQTASVATVSSDSIIMEMMDQKIPSEGMPVWMGNIMADFLKTVGPKGLNFARYSIDYHILRNYLYTLYVWGENRATKCMPQYALDIVDQYSNDKTFVSVKETILKKRQLSK
;
A
#
# COMPACT_ATOMS: atom_id res chain seq x y z
N VAL A 1 -10.22 13.58 -1.42
CA VAL A 1 -10.26 14.61 -2.50
C VAL A 1 -11.68 15.11 -2.79
N THR A 2 -12.59 14.28 -3.32
CA THR A 2 -13.95 14.70 -3.75
C THR A 2 -14.70 15.56 -2.74
N PHE A 3 -14.72 15.13 -1.48
CA PHE A 3 -15.36 15.88 -0.40
C PHE A 3 -14.85 17.32 -0.31
N ARG A 4 -13.53 17.56 -0.33
CA ARG A 4 -12.95 18.90 -0.27
C ARG A 4 -13.29 19.74 -1.50
N SER A 5 -13.39 19.13 -2.67
CA SER A 5 -13.78 19.80 -3.91
C SER A 5 -15.21 20.36 -3.87
N ILE A 6 -16.11 19.71 -3.13
CA ILE A 6 -17.51 20.14 -2.99
C ILE A 6 -17.84 20.74 -1.63
N GLN A 7 -16.89 20.79 -0.68
CA GLN A 7 -17.16 21.16 0.71
C GLN A 7 -17.89 22.51 0.84
N HIS A 8 -17.55 23.47 -0.02
CA HIS A 8 -18.16 24.80 -0.07
C HIS A 8 -19.67 24.79 -0.34
N THR A 9 -20.22 23.70 -0.88
CA THR A 9 -21.67 23.57 -1.17
C THR A 9 -22.46 22.93 -0.04
N LEU A 10 -21.79 22.39 1.00
CA LEU A 10 -22.43 21.55 2.03
C LEU A 10 -22.97 22.34 3.23
N ASN A 11 -22.79 23.67 3.27
CA ASN A 11 -23.24 24.57 4.35
C ASN A 11 -22.89 24.06 5.76
N LEU A 12 -21.65 23.60 5.95
CA LEU A 12 -21.14 23.07 7.22
C LEU A 12 -20.43 24.17 8.01
N GLU A 13 -20.78 24.36 9.28
CA GLU A 13 -20.13 25.33 10.17
C GLU A 13 -18.65 24.99 10.40
N GLN A 14 -18.36 23.71 10.65
CA GLN A 14 -17.02 23.20 10.85
C GLN A 14 -16.88 21.78 10.31
N VAL A 15 -15.68 21.47 9.83
CA VAL A 15 -15.36 20.18 9.23
C VAL A 15 -14.01 19.70 9.73
N TYR A 16 -13.98 18.45 10.19
CA TYR A 16 -12.77 17.72 10.54
C TYR A 16 -12.69 16.46 9.68
N VAL A 17 -11.55 16.23 9.05
CA VAL A 17 -11.32 15.06 8.19
C VAL A 17 -10.21 14.20 8.77
N LEU A 18 -10.61 13.08 9.37
CA LEU A 18 -9.73 11.97 9.72
C LEU A 18 -9.56 11.08 8.50
N GLY A 19 -8.37 11.09 7.92
CA GLY A 19 -7.99 10.22 6.80
C GLY A 19 -7.23 8.99 7.26
N THR A 20 -7.19 7.99 6.38
CA THR A 20 -6.25 6.88 6.47
C THR A 20 -5.39 6.82 5.20
N ASN A 21 -4.20 6.22 5.32
CA ASN A 21 -3.43 5.83 4.15
C ASN A 21 -4.19 4.76 3.34
N CYS A 22 -4.09 4.79 2.01
CA CYS A 22 -4.73 3.78 1.17
C CYS A 22 -3.99 3.55 -0.15
N ALA A 23 -3.75 2.28 -0.46
CA ALA A 23 -3.35 1.79 -1.76
C ALA A 23 -4.08 0.47 -2.04
N ASP A 24 -4.14 0.05 -3.31
CA ASP A 24 -4.50 -1.30 -3.72
C ASP A 24 -5.85 -1.83 -3.20
N ASN A 25 -6.84 -0.94 -3.06
CA ASN A 25 -8.17 -1.33 -2.62
C ASN A 25 -8.83 -2.27 -3.65
N SER A 26 -9.60 -3.23 -3.14
CA SER A 26 -10.29 -4.20 -3.99
C SER A 26 -11.49 -3.59 -4.71
N PRO A 27 -11.78 -4.02 -5.95
CA PRO A 27 -12.90 -3.49 -6.72
C PRO A 27 -14.26 -3.89 -6.14
N THR A 28 -14.34 -5.04 -5.47
CA THR A 28 -15.56 -5.55 -4.84
C THR A 28 -15.22 -6.39 -3.61
N PRO A 29 -16.16 -6.62 -2.68
CA PRO A 29 -15.99 -7.59 -1.60
C PRO A 29 -15.67 -9.01 -2.10
N LYS A 30 -16.24 -9.42 -3.25
CA LYS A 30 -15.96 -10.72 -3.86
C LYS A 30 -14.50 -10.82 -4.35
N ALA A 31 -13.94 -9.74 -4.87
CA ALA A 31 -12.54 -9.69 -5.26
C ALA A 31 -11.61 -9.80 -4.04
N ALA A 32 -11.94 -9.13 -2.94
CA ALA A 32 -11.20 -9.27 -1.68
C ALA A 32 -11.29 -10.71 -1.12
N GLN A 33 -12.48 -11.32 -1.16
CA GLN A 33 -12.67 -12.73 -0.79
C GLN A 33 -11.84 -13.67 -1.67
N SER A 34 -11.83 -13.45 -2.99
CA SER A 34 -11.02 -14.22 -3.93
C SER A 34 -9.52 -14.07 -3.64
N PHE A 35 -9.05 -12.87 -3.30
CA PHE A 35 -7.67 -12.64 -2.89
C PHE A 35 -7.30 -13.45 -1.63
N LEU A 36 -8.15 -13.43 -0.61
CA LEU A 36 -7.92 -14.20 0.62
C LEU A 36 -7.93 -15.71 0.36
N GLN A 37 -8.90 -16.21 -0.40
CA GLN A 37 -9.04 -17.63 -0.68
C GLN A 37 -7.94 -18.15 -1.61
N ASN A 38 -7.78 -17.52 -2.78
CA ASN A 38 -6.94 -18.02 -3.87
C ASN A 38 -5.51 -17.48 -3.83
N GLY A 39 -5.32 -16.28 -3.25
CA GLY A 39 -4.00 -15.68 -3.09
C GLY A 39 -3.32 -16.12 -1.80
N VAL A 40 -3.96 -15.82 -0.67
CA VAL A 40 -3.39 -16.08 0.66
C VAL A 40 -3.53 -17.56 1.05
N GLY A 41 -4.64 -18.19 0.68
CA GLY A 41 -4.97 -19.58 1.05
C GLY A 41 -5.79 -19.68 2.33
N VAL A 42 -6.62 -18.68 2.62
CA VAL A 42 -7.52 -18.68 3.78
C VAL A 42 -8.68 -19.65 3.55
N ASP A 43 -8.95 -20.50 4.54
CA ASP A 43 -10.19 -21.27 4.60
C ASP A 43 -11.37 -20.35 4.89
N MET A 44 -12.24 -20.15 3.90
CA MET A 44 -13.37 -19.22 3.99
C MET A 44 -14.51 -19.70 4.90
N ASN A 45 -14.40 -20.90 5.49
CA ASN A 45 -15.28 -21.31 6.60
C ASN A 45 -14.90 -20.62 7.92
N LYS A 46 -13.69 -20.05 8.02
CA LYS A 46 -13.26 -19.26 9.17
C LYS A 46 -13.77 -17.82 9.06
N ASN A 47 -14.04 -17.21 10.21
CA ASN A 47 -14.45 -15.82 10.26
C ASN A 47 -13.23 -14.90 10.14
N VAL A 48 -13.13 -14.17 9.03
CA VAL A 48 -12.03 -13.22 8.75
C VAL A 48 -12.43 -11.85 9.27
N LEU A 49 -11.65 -11.31 10.19
CA LEU A 49 -11.89 -10.01 10.83
C LEU A 49 -11.17 -8.86 10.11
N GLY A 50 -10.09 -9.16 9.38
CA GLY A 50 -9.34 -8.18 8.60
C GLY A 50 -8.06 -8.77 8.03
N TYR A 51 -7.43 -8.05 7.11
CA TYR A 51 -6.09 -8.38 6.63
C TYR A 51 -5.32 -7.12 6.26
N GLU A 52 -4.00 -7.20 6.31
CA GLU A 52 -3.12 -6.07 6.01
C GLU A 52 -1.80 -6.54 5.39
N PHE A 53 -1.21 -5.70 4.52
CA PHE A 53 0.11 -5.92 3.94
C PHE A 53 1.17 -5.32 4.86
N MET A 54 1.79 -6.15 5.70
CA MET A 54 2.61 -5.69 6.82
C MET A 54 4.10 -5.49 6.48
N GLN A 55 4.78 -4.68 7.27
CA GLN A 55 6.17 -4.22 7.09
C GLN A 55 7.24 -5.33 7.19
N ASP A 56 6.83 -6.55 7.54
CA ASP A 56 7.64 -7.77 7.51
C ASP A 56 7.48 -8.59 6.21
N TYR A 57 6.99 -7.96 5.13
CA TYR A 57 6.83 -8.54 3.81
C TYR A 57 5.84 -9.73 3.77
N ARG A 58 4.85 -9.70 4.68
CA ARG A 58 3.79 -10.71 4.79
C ARG A 58 2.41 -10.05 4.80
N VAL A 59 1.45 -10.72 4.19
CA VAL A 59 0.03 -10.46 4.40
C VAL A 59 -0.33 -11.09 5.73
N HIS A 60 -0.83 -10.29 6.67
CA HIS A 60 -1.36 -10.77 7.94
C HIS A 60 -2.87 -10.81 7.82
N VAL A 61 -3.48 -11.96 8.12
CA VAL A 61 -4.93 -12.14 8.14
C VAL A 61 -5.34 -12.42 9.58
N LYS A 62 -6.23 -11.58 10.10
CA LYS A 62 -6.85 -11.69 11.40
C LYS A 62 -8.09 -12.57 11.29
N LEU A 63 -8.13 -13.63 12.08
CA LEU A 63 -9.22 -14.60 12.15
C LEU A 63 -9.81 -14.60 13.56
N GLU A 64 -11.11 -14.87 13.68
CA GLU A 64 -11.71 -15.18 14.97
C GLU A 64 -11.23 -16.56 15.44
N ASP A 65 -10.81 -16.65 16.71
CA ASP A 65 -10.38 -17.89 17.33
C ASP A 65 -11.51 -18.49 18.17
N ASN A 66 -12.38 -19.26 17.51
CA ASN A 66 -13.54 -19.89 18.14
C ASN A 66 -13.20 -21.09 19.04
N ASP A 67 -11.95 -21.58 19.00
CA ASP A 67 -11.48 -22.73 19.78
C ASP A 67 -10.76 -22.32 21.08
N ASN A 68 -10.53 -21.02 21.30
CA ASN A 68 -9.73 -20.54 22.41
C ASN A 68 -10.55 -20.38 23.70
N LYS A 69 -10.28 -21.27 24.67
CA LYS A 69 -10.90 -21.22 26.02
C LYS A 69 -10.25 -20.20 26.96
N ASN A 70 -9.18 -19.53 26.53
CA ASN A 70 -8.33 -18.68 27.38
C ASN A 70 -8.62 -17.17 27.25
N GLY A 71 -9.65 -16.76 26.52
CA GLY A 71 -10.13 -15.38 26.47
C GLY A 71 -9.47 -14.47 25.45
N ASP A 72 -8.45 -14.93 24.71
CA ASP A 72 -7.99 -14.25 23.50
C ASP A 72 -8.81 -14.72 22.29
N SER A 73 -9.39 -13.79 21.55
CA SER A 73 -10.42 -14.05 20.54
C SER A 73 -9.88 -14.06 19.11
N THR A 74 -8.56 -13.94 18.93
CA THR A 74 -7.96 -13.67 17.62
C THR A 74 -6.79 -14.61 17.29
N LEU A 75 -6.82 -15.17 16.08
CA LEU A 75 -5.73 -15.95 15.47
C LEU A 75 -5.15 -15.20 14.26
N TYR A 76 -3.85 -15.33 14.04
CA TYR A 76 -3.15 -14.73 12.90
C TYR A 76 -2.63 -15.76 11.91
N MET A 77 -3.01 -15.62 10.64
CA MET A 77 -2.36 -16.28 9.52
C MET A 77 -1.43 -15.29 8.81
N LYS A 78 -0.18 -15.70 8.53
CA LYS A 78 0.80 -14.84 7.85
C LYS A 78 1.31 -15.52 6.58
N LYS A 79 1.26 -14.82 5.45
CA LYS A 79 1.71 -15.32 4.14
C LYS A 79 2.70 -14.34 3.51
N PRO A 80 3.95 -14.74 3.22
CA PRO A 80 4.90 -13.88 2.50
C PRO A 80 4.36 -13.43 1.14
N TYR A 81 4.62 -12.18 0.75
CA TYR A 81 4.14 -11.61 -0.52
C TYR A 81 4.57 -12.43 -1.73
N PHE A 82 5.80 -12.93 -1.71
CA PHE A 82 6.40 -13.68 -2.80
C PHE A 82 5.83 -15.09 -2.96
N CYS A 83 5.02 -15.55 -2.00
CA CYS A 83 4.27 -16.79 -2.07
C CYS A 83 2.88 -16.60 -2.66
N LEU A 84 2.47 -15.37 -2.94
CA LEU A 84 1.21 -15.09 -3.63
C LEU A 84 1.34 -15.44 -5.12
N PRO A 85 0.29 -15.97 -5.76
CA PRO A 85 0.29 -16.18 -7.21
C PRO A 85 0.51 -14.86 -7.95
N GLY A 86 1.39 -14.83 -8.96
CA GLY A 86 1.70 -13.58 -9.68
C GLY A 86 0.48 -12.97 -10.39
N THR A 87 -0.50 -13.79 -10.75
CA THR A 87 -1.74 -13.35 -11.40
C THR A 87 -2.77 -12.73 -10.45
N ILE A 88 -2.62 -12.87 -9.12
CA ILE A 88 -3.67 -12.48 -8.17
C ILE A 88 -3.90 -10.97 -8.12
N ALA A 89 -2.85 -10.17 -8.32
CA ALA A 89 -2.90 -8.72 -8.18
C ALA A 89 -3.89 -8.06 -9.16
N LYS A 90 -3.93 -8.57 -10.40
CA LYS A 90 -4.74 -8.00 -11.49
C LYS A 90 -6.24 -7.97 -11.16
N GLU A 91 -6.74 -9.02 -10.52
CA GLU A 91 -8.16 -9.13 -10.15
C GLU A 91 -8.44 -8.55 -8.75
N ALA A 92 -7.42 -8.55 -7.88
CA ALA A 92 -7.53 -8.07 -6.52
C ALA A 92 -7.54 -6.53 -6.40
N ILE A 93 -7.00 -5.79 -7.38
CA ILE A 93 -6.82 -4.34 -7.31
C ILE A 93 -7.75 -3.60 -8.27
N ALA A 94 -8.47 -2.60 -7.77
CA ALA A 94 -9.32 -1.76 -8.62
C ALA A 94 -8.48 -0.91 -9.59
N LYS A 95 -8.95 -0.76 -10.84
CA LYS A 95 -8.28 0.08 -11.84
C LYS A 95 -8.13 1.55 -11.41
N SER A 96 -9.07 2.06 -10.60
CA SER A 96 -8.97 3.40 -10.02
C SER A 96 -7.76 3.52 -9.09
N CYS A 97 -7.45 2.48 -8.30
CA CYS A 97 -6.29 2.43 -7.42
C CYS A 97 -4.97 2.43 -8.20
N LEU A 98 -4.94 1.85 -9.40
CA LEU A 98 -3.77 1.90 -10.31
C LEU A 98 -3.56 3.28 -10.96
N THR A 99 -4.49 4.21 -10.74
CA THR A 99 -4.41 5.61 -11.20
C THR A 99 -4.52 6.59 -10.03
N CYS A 100 -4.42 6.11 -8.78
CA CYS A 100 -4.45 6.93 -7.58
C CYS A 100 -3.02 7.36 -7.21
N PHE A 101 -2.83 8.64 -6.87
CA PHE A 101 -1.54 9.16 -6.39
C PHE A 101 -1.61 9.66 -4.94
N ASP A 102 -2.77 9.55 -4.29
CA ASP A 102 -3.05 10.12 -2.96
C ASP A 102 -2.90 9.10 -1.82
N TYR A 103 -1.82 8.31 -1.82
CA TYR A 103 -1.59 7.27 -0.80
C TYR A 103 -1.52 7.87 0.63
N THR A 104 -0.99 9.09 0.75
CA THR A 104 -0.88 9.75 2.05
C THR A 104 -2.13 10.52 2.47
N ASN A 105 -3.20 10.54 1.68
CA ASN A 105 -4.43 11.28 1.97
C ASN A 105 -4.14 12.77 2.26
N ALA A 106 -3.62 13.46 1.26
CA ALA A 106 -3.02 14.78 1.33
C ALA A 106 -3.99 15.89 1.77
N VAL A 107 -5.29 15.66 1.63
CA VAL A 107 -6.33 16.68 1.90
C VAL A 107 -7.10 16.46 3.22
N ALA A 108 -6.68 15.47 4.02
CA ALA A 108 -7.16 15.26 5.38
C ALA A 108 -6.57 16.30 6.35
N ASP A 109 -7.16 16.43 7.55
CA ASP A 109 -6.60 17.24 8.62
C ASP A 109 -5.59 16.43 9.44
N ILE A 110 -5.86 15.14 9.63
CA ILE A 110 -5.01 14.13 10.25
C ILE A 110 -5.07 12.85 9.43
N VAL A 111 -3.97 12.11 9.35
CA VAL A 111 -3.91 10.79 8.67
C VAL A 111 -3.37 9.74 9.61
N ILE A 112 -4.08 8.62 9.74
CA ILE A 112 -3.66 7.46 10.52
C ILE A 112 -3.28 6.32 9.57
N GLY A 113 -2.16 5.66 9.85
CA GLY A 113 -1.70 4.49 9.10
C GLY A 113 -0.72 3.66 9.91
N TYR A 114 0.00 2.76 9.25
CA TYR A 114 0.93 1.85 9.95
C TYR A 114 2.32 1.80 9.30
N MET A 115 2.47 2.16 8.03
CA MET A 115 3.68 1.86 7.26
C MET A 115 4.98 2.41 7.87
N GLY A 116 4.92 3.56 8.55
CA GLY A 116 6.07 4.16 9.20
C GLY A 116 6.29 3.74 10.66
N ALA A 117 5.38 2.95 11.22
CA ALA A 117 5.41 2.50 12.60
C ALA A 117 6.22 1.19 12.71
N PRO A 118 6.85 0.93 13.86
CA PRO A 118 7.45 -0.37 14.12
C PRO A 118 6.36 -1.46 14.15
N LEU A 119 6.73 -2.66 13.69
CA LEU A 119 5.89 -3.85 13.75
C LEU A 119 6.41 -4.74 14.89
N ASP A 120 5.80 -4.60 16.07
CA ASP A 120 6.31 -5.20 17.31
C ASP A 120 5.71 -6.59 17.58
N SER A 121 4.40 -6.77 17.41
CA SER A 121 3.72 -8.06 17.67
C SER A 121 2.57 -8.36 16.70
N THR A 122 1.36 -7.92 17.03
CA THR A 122 0.10 -8.11 16.29
C THR A 122 -0.41 -6.79 15.72
N MET A 123 -1.45 -6.81 14.89
CA MET A 123 -2.00 -5.57 14.33
C MET A 123 -2.67 -4.68 15.40
N GLU A 124 -3.19 -5.26 16.49
CA GLU A 124 -3.85 -4.51 17.57
C GLU A 124 -2.89 -3.87 18.56
N GLU A 125 -1.75 -4.52 18.78
CA GLU A 125 -0.75 -4.07 19.75
C GLU A 125 0.31 -3.17 19.13
N SER A 126 0.46 -3.21 17.80
CA SER A 126 1.46 -2.40 17.10
C SER A 126 1.08 -0.92 17.08
N TYR A 127 2.11 -0.07 17.11
CA TYR A 127 1.92 1.35 16.90
C TYR A 127 1.32 1.66 15.53
N GLN A 128 0.59 2.77 15.48
CA GLN A 128 0.14 3.41 14.25
C GLN A 128 0.91 4.73 14.05
N THR A 129 1.12 5.11 12.80
CA THR A 129 1.64 6.43 12.44
C THR A 129 0.52 7.45 12.38
N ILE A 130 0.74 8.60 13.00
CA ILE A 130 -0.13 9.77 12.90
C ILE A 130 0.61 10.86 12.10
N THR A 131 -0.02 11.35 11.02
CA THR A 131 0.45 12.54 10.28
C THR A 131 -0.51 13.68 10.51
N VAL A 132 -0.09 14.68 11.30
CA VAL A 132 -0.86 15.91 11.54
C VAL A 132 -0.56 16.90 10.41
N ARG A 133 -1.59 17.36 9.70
CA ARG A 133 -1.42 18.21 8.50
C ARG A 133 -1.69 19.68 8.74
N ASN A 134 -2.52 20.02 9.73
CA ASN A 134 -2.90 21.39 10.04
C ASN A 134 -3.43 21.51 11.48
N LYS A 135 -3.75 22.75 11.89
CA LYS A 135 -4.27 23.07 13.23
C LYS A 135 -5.56 22.32 13.61
N ARG A 136 -6.44 21.99 12.65
CA ARG A 136 -7.64 21.19 12.95
C ARG A 136 -7.26 19.76 13.30
N GLY A 137 -6.33 19.16 12.56
CA GLY A 137 -5.81 17.83 12.87
C GLY A 137 -5.08 17.79 14.20
N GLU A 138 -4.31 18.84 14.51
CA GLU A 138 -3.65 19.00 15.81
C GLU A 138 -4.67 19.03 16.96
N ALA A 139 -5.75 19.82 16.81
CA ALA A 139 -6.83 19.87 17.80
C ALA A 139 -7.50 18.50 18.01
N MET A 140 -7.66 17.70 16.94
CA MET A 140 -8.20 16.33 17.05
C MET A 140 -7.28 15.42 17.88
N VAL A 141 -5.96 15.48 17.66
CA VAL A 141 -4.97 14.70 18.43
C VAL A 141 -4.96 15.14 19.88
N GLN A 142 -4.93 16.46 20.14
CA GLN A 142 -4.95 17.02 21.50
C GLN A 142 -6.19 16.57 22.25
N THR A 143 -7.37 16.65 21.63
CA THR A 143 -8.63 16.18 22.23
C THR A 143 -8.55 14.70 22.59
N ALA A 144 -8.01 13.85 21.70
CA ALA A 144 -7.87 12.42 21.98
C ALA A 144 -6.88 12.12 23.13
N LEU A 145 -5.80 12.89 23.23
CA LEU A 145 -4.82 12.79 24.32
C LEU A 145 -5.41 13.23 25.66
N GLU A 146 -6.07 14.39 25.71
CA GLU A 146 -6.72 14.91 26.91
C GLU A 146 -7.80 13.96 27.45
N GLN A 147 -8.46 13.23 26.55
CA GLN A 147 -9.47 12.22 26.88
C GLN A 147 -8.87 10.83 27.16
N ASN A 148 -7.55 10.69 27.23
CA ASN A 148 -6.83 9.42 27.43
C ASN A 148 -7.27 8.31 26.46
N ARG A 149 -7.62 8.67 25.20
CA ARG A 149 -8.05 7.72 24.17
C ARG A 149 -6.91 7.14 23.37
N ILE A 150 -5.77 7.84 23.34
CA ILE A 150 -4.55 7.43 22.65
C ILE A 150 -3.34 7.71 23.53
N GLN A 151 -2.24 7.00 23.26
CA GLN A 151 -0.93 7.27 23.83
C GLN A 151 0.04 7.54 22.69
N MET A 152 0.92 8.54 22.85
CA MET A 152 1.92 8.84 21.83
C MET A 152 3.11 7.91 21.97
N GLY A 153 3.43 7.21 20.88
CA GLY A 153 4.69 6.51 20.73
C GLY A 153 5.87 7.46 20.43
N PRO A 154 7.06 6.89 20.20
CA PRO A 154 8.21 7.66 19.76
C PRO A 154 7.96 8.35 18.40
N ILE A 155 8.73 9.41 18.13
CA ILE A 155 8.72 10.06 16.81
C ILE A 155 9.17 9.02 15.76
N ALA A 156 8.36 8.87 14.71
CA ALA A 156 8.67 7.95 13.62
C ALA A 156 10.00 8.34 12.96
N SER A 157 10.88 7.37 12.81
CA SER A 157 12.18 7.50 12.13
C SER A 157 12.33 6.39 11.09
N GLY A 158 13.35 6.45 10.24
CA GLY A 158 13.53 5.44 9.19
C GLY A 158 14.99 5.24 8.80
N SER A 159 15.28 4.06 8.28
CA SER A 159 16.62 3.64 7.85
C SER A 159 16.55 2.68 6.67
N GLY A 160 17.69 2.42 6.02
CA GLY A 160 17.79 1.54 4.85
C GLY A 160 17.46 2.26 3.52
N ASN A 161 17.98 1.72 2.42
CA ASN A 161 17.80 2.29 1.09
C ASN A 161 16.43 1.91 0.50
N TYR A 162 15.51 2.87 0.46
CA TYR A 162 14.15 2.68 -0.06
C TYR A 162 14.07 2.81 -1.58
N GLN A 163 14.96 3.56 -2.22
CA GLN A 163 14.91 3.83 -3.66
C GLN A 163 15.22 2.56 -4.46
N THR A 164 16.30 1.85 -4.11
CA THR A 164 16.65 0.58 -4.75
C THR A 164 15.55 -0.47 -4.56
N ALA A 165 14.95 -0.54 -3.37
CA ALA A 165 13.82 -1.43 -3.11
C ALA A 165 12.60 -1.08 -3.99
N SER A 166 12.31 0.22 -4.17
CA SER A 166 11.16 0.68 -4.98
C SER A 166 11.30 0.29 -6.44
N VAL A 167 12.49 0.48 -7.02
CA VAL A 167 12.79 0.10 -8.42
C VAL A 167 12.76 -1.42 -8.60
N ALA A 168 13.32 -2.17 -7.64
CA ALA A 168 13.26 -3.63 -7.69
C ALA A 168 11.82 -4.13 -7.69
N THR A 169 10.98 -3.61 -6.78
CA THR A 169 9.58 -4.01 -6.66
C THR A 169 8.77 -3.64 -7.91
N VAL A 170 8.88 -2.41 -8.43
CA VAL A 170 8.13 -2.00 -9.65
C VAL A 170 8.54 -2.83 -10.87
N SER A 171 9.80 -3.22 -10.98
CA SER A 171 10.29 -4.01 -12.11
C SER A 171 9.83 -5.47 -12.07
N SER A 172 9.49 -5.97 -10.88
CA SER A 172 8.95 -7.32 -10.65
C SER A 172 7.44 -7.36 -10.43
N ASP A 173 6.76 -6.22 -10.45
CA ASP A 173 5.32 -6.14 -10.24
C ASP A 173 4.57 -6.79 -11.40
N SER A 174 3.59 -7.63 -11.11
CA SER A 174 2.95 -8.44 -12.15
C SER A 174 2.10 -7.62 -13.12
N ILE A 175 1.55 -6.47 -12.71
CA ILE A 175 0.83 -5.56 -13.61
C ILE A 175 1.83 -4.89 -14.57
N ILE A 176 3.00 -4.48 -14.07
CA ILE A 176 4.09 -3.95 -14.88
C ILE A 176 4.61 -5.00 -15.86
N MET A 177 4.88 -6.22 -15.39
CA MET A 177 5.30 -7.35 -16.22
C MET A 177 4.28 -7.64 -17.33
N GLU A 178 2.98 -7.62 -17.02
CA GLU A 178 1.92 -7.82 -18.01
C GLU A 178 1.97 -6.78 -19.12
N MET A 179 2.12 -5.49 -18.78
CA MET A 179 2.20 -4.40 -19.77
C MET A 179 3.44 -4.50 -20.68
N MET A 180 4.47 -5.23 -20.24
CA MET A 180 5.68 -5.50 -21.02
C MET A 180 5.61 -6.83 -21.80
N ASP A 181 4.47 -7.54 -21.77
CA ASP A 181 4.29 -8.92 -22.28
C ASP A 181 5.31 -9.91 -21.69
N GLN A 182 5.72 -9.71 -20.44
CA GLN A 182 6.58 -10.64 -19.74
C GLN A 182 5.78 -11.81 -19.15
N LYS A 183 6.44 -12.96 -19.02
CA LYS A 183 5.84 -14.15 -18.41
C LYS A 183 5.61 -13.91 -16.92
N ILE A 184 4.35 -13.88 -16.50
CA ILE A 184 3.96 -13.81 -15.09
C ILE A 184 3.99 -15.23 -14.50
N PRO A 185 4.70 -15.48 -13.40
CA PRO A 185 4.62 -16.76 -12.70
C PRO A 185 3.19 -17.02 -12.22
N SER A 186 2.61 -18.15 -12.64
CA SER A 186 1.26 -18.54 -12.21
C SER A 186 1.21 -18.90 -10.73
N GLU A 187 2.29 -19.44 -10.20
CA GLU A 187 2.44 -19.80 -8.79
C GLU A 187 3.49 -18.93 -8.11
N GLY A 188 3.25 -18.63 -6.84
CA GLY A 188 4.24 -17.99 -5.99
C GLY A 188 5.33 -18.97 -5.52
N MET A 189 6.32 -18.45 -4.81
CA MET A 189 7.37 -19.26 -4.21
C MET A 189 6.80 -20.22 -3.14
N PRO A 190 7.45 -21.38 -2.90
CA PRO A 190 7.12 -22.24 -1.77
C PRO A 190 7.16 -21.48 -0.44
N VAL A 191 6.19 -21.75 0.45
CA VAL A 191 5.98 -20.98 1.69
C VAL A 191 7.23 -20.96 2.59
N TRP A 192 7.95 -22.07 2.70
CA TRP A 192 9.18 -22.14 3.49
C TRP A 192 10.26 -21.18 2.96
N MET A 193 10.42 -21.11 1.63
CA MET A 193 11.41 -20.24 0.99
C MET A 193 10.99 -18.77 1.09
N GLY A 194 9.70 -18.48 0.90
CA GLY A 194 9.20 -17.12 1.06
C GLY A 194 9.30 -16.61 2.49
N ASN A 195 9.20 -17.48 3.51
CA ASN A 195 9.45 -17.08 4.90
C ASN A 195 10.92 -16.69 5.13
N ILE A 196 11.87 -17.49 4.62
CA ILE A 196 13.30 -17.14 4.69
C ILE A 196 13.56 -15.78 4.04
N MET A 197 12.99 -15.55 2.86
CA MET A 197 13.18 -14.28 2.15
C MET A 197 12.51 -13.10 2.87
N ALA A 198 11.32 -13.29 3.43
CA ALA A 198 10.64 -12.27 4.21
C ALA A 198 11.42 -11.92 5.49
N ASP A 199 12.03 -12.89 6.18
CA ASP A 199 12.84 -12.63 7.37
C ASP A 199 14.17 -11.93 7.03
N PHE A 200 14.79 -12.32 5.91
CA PHE A 200 15.95 -11.63 5.38
C PHE A 200 15.64 -10.16 5.06
N LEU A 201 14.59 -9.90 4.27
CA LEU A 201 14.16 -8.54 3.92
C LEU A 201 13.65 -7.76 5.13
N LYS A 202 13.00 -8.41 6.11
CA LYS A 202 12.67 -7.80 7.40
C LYS A 202 13.94 -7.35 8.13
N THR A 203 15.10 -7.92 7.88
CA THR A 203 16.33 -7.50 8.56
C THR A 203 17.08 -6.43 7.76
N VAL A 204 17.23 -6.60 6.45
CA VAL A 204 18.07 -5.73 5.60
C VAL A 204 17.32 -4.62 4.88
N GLY A 205 16.01 -4.78 4.70
CA GLY A 205 15.15 -3.86 3.97
C GLY A 205 14.91 -2.54 4.72
N PRO A 206 14.30 -1.55 4.05
CA PRO A 206 13.99 -0.27 4.67
C PRO A 206 13.07 -0.42 5.90
N LYS A 207 13.21 0.51 6.85
CA LYS A 207 12.48 0.52 8.13
C LYS A 207 11.80 1.84 8.42
N GLY A 208 10.71 1.76 9.18
CA GLY A 208 9.93 2.91 9.62
C GLY A 208 9.59 3.84 8.47
N LEU A 209 9.92 5.13 8.58
CA LEU A 209 9.64 6.11 7.52
C LEU A 209 10.24 5.75 6.15
N ASN A 210 11.37 5.04 6.11
CA ASN A 210 11.95 4.61 4.84
C ASN A 210 11.18 3.43 4.24
N PHE A 211 10.56 2.56 5.06
CA PHE A 211 9.62 1.55 4.56
C PHE A 211 8.37 2.24 3.98
N ALA A 212 7.85 3.26 4.67
CA ALA A 212 6.73 4.05 4.16
C ALA A 212 7.07 4.74 2.83
N ARG A 213 8.25 5.36 2.71
CA ARG A 213 8.75 5.92 1.44
C ARG A 213 8.84 4.87 0.35
N TYR A 214 9.46 3.72 0.65
CA TYR A 214 9.51 2.59 -0.28
C TYR A 214 8.12 2.22 -0.82
N SER A 215 7.13 2.06 0.08
CA SER A 215 5.77 1.71 -0.33
C SER A 215 5.16 2.83 -1.19
N ILE A 216 5.26 4.08 -0.75
CA ILE A 216 4.72 5.24 -1.49
C ILE A 216 5.34 5.34 -2.89
N ASP A 217 6.66 5.29 -2.99
CA ASP A 217 7.37 5.49 -4.25
C ASP A 217 7.10 4.35 -5.21
N TYR A 218 7.18 3.10 -4.77
CA TYR A 218 6.82 1.95 -5.59
C TYR A 218 5.40 2.08 -6.19
N HIS A 219 4.40 2.44 -5.38
CA HIS A 219 3.02 2.59 -5.87
C HIS A 219 2.89 3.78 -6.83
N ILE A 220 3.56 4.90 -6.57
CA ILE A 220 3.58 6.06 -7.47
C ILE A 220 4.23 5.70 -8.80
N LEU A 221 5.38 5.03 -8.79
CA LEU A 221 6.08 4.59 -10.00
C LEU A 221 5.22 3.60 -10.80
N ARG A 222 4.62 2.61 -10.14
CA ARG A 222 3.72 1.64 -10.78
C ARG A 222 2.52 2.35 -11.42
N ASN A 223 1.87 3.23 -10.67
CA ASN A 223 0.67 3.94 -11.12
C ASN A 223 0.98 4.95 -12.23
N TYR A 224 2.16 5.58 -12.19
CA TYR A 224 2.68 6.42 -13.28
C TYR A 224 2.79 5.61 -14.57
N LEU A 225 3.48 4.47 -14.53
CA LEU A 225 3.65 3.58 -15.68
C LEU A 225 2.30 3.05 -16.21
N TYR A 226 1.41 2.62 -15.32
CA TYR A 226 0.06 2.16 -15.68
C TYR A 226 -0.75 3.27 -16.36
N THR A 227 -0.73 4.48 -15.79
CA THR A 227 -1.46 5.64 -16.32
C THR A 227 -0.93 6.05 -17.69
N LEU A 228 0.40 6.05 -17.88
CA LEU A 228 1.02 6.24 -19.20
C LEU A 228 0.54 5.18 -20.19
N TYR A 229 0.56 3.91 -19.80
CA TYR A 229 0.19 2.79 -20.65
C TYR A 229 -1.28 2.84 -21.08
N VAL A 230 -2.21 3.18 -20.19
CA VAL A 230 -3.65 3.17 -20.49
C VAL A 230 -4.10 4.50 -21.11
N TRP A 231 -3.74 5.63 -20.51
CA TRP A 231 -4.25 6.96 -20.91
C TRP A 231 -3.37 7.68 -21.91
N GLY A 232 -2.08 7.33 -21.99
CA GLY A 232 -1.09 8.00 -22.82
C GLY A 232 -0.57 9.29 -22.20
N GLU A 233 0.64 9.68 -22.62
CA GLU A 233 1.43 10.76 -22.01
C GLU A 233 0.62 12.05 -21.81
N ASN A 234 -0.02 12.57 -22.86
CA ASN A 234 -0.73 13.86 -22.81
C ASN A 234 -1.84 13.93 -21.75
N ARG A 235 -2.59 12.84 -21.53
CA ARG A 235 -3.64 12.81 -20.51
C ARG A 235 -3.07 12.49 -19.14
N ALA A 236 -2.12 11.55 -19.11
CA ALA A 236 -1.45 11.12 -17.89
C ALA A 236 -0.78 12.31 -17.17
N THR A 237 0.02 13.11 -17.88
CA THR A 237 0.73 14.25 -17.28
C THR A 237 -0.21 15.34 -16.75
N LYS A 238 -1.38 15.52 -17.37
CA LYS A 238 -2.40 16.48 -16.90
C LYS A 238 -3.19 16.01 -15.68
N CYS A 239 -3.31 14.70 -15.47
CA CYS A 239 -4.07 14.13 -14.37
C CYS A 239 -3.22 13.82 -13.13
N MET A 240 -1.90 13.75 -13.28
CA MET A 240 -0.98 13.45 -12.19
C MET A 240 -0.65 14.71 -11.37
N PRO A 241 -0.74 14.65 -10.02
CA PRO A 241 -0.28 15.74 -9.17
C PRO A 241 1.22 15.99 -9.34
N GLN A 242 1.66 17.25 -9.20
CA GLN A 242 3.07 17.63 -9.37
C GLN A 242 4.01 16.85 -8.45
N TYR A 243 3.67 16.66 -7.17
CA TYR A 243 4.51 15.91 -6.23
C TYR A 243 4.77 14.46 -6.68
N ALA A 244 3.82 13.84 -7.39
CA ALA A 244 4.00 12.48 -7.89
C ALA A 244 4.99 12.48 -9.06
N LEU A 245 4.95 13.50 -9.92
CA LEU A 245 5.92 13.68 -10.99
C LEU A 245 7.32 13.99 -10.42
N ASP A 246 7.41 14.80 -9.37
CA ASP A 246 8.68 15.11 -8.69
C ASP A 246 9.30 13.85 -8.06
N ILE A 247 8.49 12.94 -7.53
CA ILE A 247 8.95 11.63 -7.05
C ILE A 247 9.44 10.78 -8.23
N VAL A 248 8.67 10.68 -9.32
CA VAL A 248 9.08 9.95 -10.53
C VAL A 248 10.41 10.46 -11.08
N ASP A 249 10.63 11.78 -11.07
CA ASP A 249 11.84 12.42 -11.57
C ASP A 249 13.10 12.03 -10.78
N GLN A 250 12.98 11.70 -9.49
CA GLN A 250 14.09 11.18 -8.70
C GLN A 250 14.63 9.83 -9.22
N TYR A 251 13.84 9.10 -10.00
CA TYR A 251 14.20 7.82 -10.61
C TYR A 251 14.56 7.95 -12.10
N SER A 252 14.59 9.17 -12.65
CA SER A 252 14.85 9.43 -14.08
C SER A 252 16.22 8.94 -14.56
N ASN A 253 17.20 8.85 -13.66
CA ASN A 253 18.55 8.35 -13.96
C ASN A 253 18.75 6.87 -13.60
N ASP A 254 17.75 6.20 -13.02
CA ASP A 254 17.82 4.77 -12.73
C ASP A 254 17.64 3.96 -14.02
N LYS A 255 18.69 3.23 -14.42
CA LYS A 255 18.72 2.48 -15.67
C LYS A 255 17.61 1.43 -15.78
N THR A 256 17.24 0.80 -14.68
CA THR A 256 16.20 -0.23 -14.65
C THR A 256 14.84 0.41 -14.86
N PHE A 257 14.54 1.48 -14.11
CA PHE A 257 13.26 2.18 -14.25
C PHE A 257 13.09 2.81 -15.64
N VAL A 258 14.15 3.42 -16.19
CA VAL A 258 14.15 3.95 -17.55
C VAL A 258 13.84 2.86 -18.58
N SER A 259 14.51 1.71 -18.49
CA SER A 259 14.28 0.57 -19.40
C SER A 259 12.83 0.06 -19.34
N VAL A 260 12.25 -0.06 -18.14
CA VAL A 260 10.85 -0.44 -17.95
C VAL A 260 9.91 0.58 -18.60
N LYS A 261 10.13 1.88 -18.36
CA LYS A 261 9.33 2.96 -18.93
C LYS A 261 9.37 2.96 -20.46
N GLU A 262 10.56 2.87 -21.05
CA GLU A 262 10.74 2.83 -22.51
C GLU A 262 10.03 1.63 -23.14
N THR A 263 10.14 0.46 -22.51
CA THR A 263 9.46 -0.76 -22.96
C THR A 263 7.94 -0.57 -22.96
N ILE A 264 7.38 -0.02 -21.89
CA ILE A 264 5.93 0.24 -21.78
C ILE A 264 5.45 1.24 -22.85
N LEU A 265 6.20 2.33 -23.07
CA LEU A 265 5.85 3.32 -24.09
C LEU A 265 5.87 2.71 -25.50
N LYS A 266 6.88 1.89 -25.80
CA LYS A 266 6.96 1.15 -27.07
C LYS A 266 5.78 0.19 -27.24
N LYS A 267 5.43 -0.58 -26.19
CA LYS A 267 4.29 -1.51 -26.22
C LYS A 267 2.96 -0.81 -26.46
N ARG A 268 2.74 0.36 -25.85
CA ARG A 268 1.55 1.18 -26.10
C ARG A 268 1.46 1.68 -27.54
N GLN A 269 2.58 2.07 -28.16
CA GLN A 269 2.58 2.52 -29.55
C GLN A 269 2.19 1.38 -30.51
N LEU A 270 2.57 0.14 -30.20
CA LEU A 270 2.24 -1.05 -30.99
C LEU A 270 0.80 -1.55 -30.81
N SER A 271 0.14 -1.20 -29.70
CA SER A 271 -1.24 -1.61 -29.40
C SER A 271 -2.31 -0.62 -29.88
N LYS A 272 -1.90 0.49 -30.51
CA LYS A 272 -2.77 1.47 -31.16
C LYS A 272 -2.74 1.31 -32.66
#